data_AF-A0A3D0Z7F1-F1
#
_entry.id   AF-A0A3D0Z7F1-F1
#
_cell.length_a   1.000
_cell.length_b   1.000
_cell.length_c   1.000
_cell.angle_alpha   90.00
_cell.angle_beta   90.00
_cell.angle_gamma   90.00
#
_symmetry.space_group_name_H-M   'P 1'
#
loop_
_entity.id
_entity.type
_entity.pdbx_description
1 polymer ?
#
loop_
_entity_poly.entity_id
_entity_poly.type
_entity_poly.pdbx_seq_one_letter_code
_entity_poly.pdbx_strand_id
1 'polypeptide(L)'
;MKEKISYKEIVLSIVVSFAAYWFANAVLWIPWKANQWLGIVIMILLVPTLWGFSSFYCLSRISLLNMKKAVIIIASVFLIIAFISDYFFFAIWRGIPDELYHPTTFAAYGLIVIMPVIIGILLKRKNVKPKTISNKELIITGGLGILFLTSTLYSVQYW
;
A
#
# COMPACT_ATOMS: atom_id res chain seq x y z
N MET A 1 -15.55 -5.07 -27.23
CA MET A 1 -15.05 -5.98 -26.18
C MET A 1 -15.31 -5.33 -24.82
N LYS A 2 -15.96 -6.02 -23.87
CA LYS A 2 -16.03 -5.54 -22.48
C LYS A 2 -14.62 -5.62 -21.88
N GLU A 3 -14.01 -4.47 -21.58
CA GLU A 3 -12.75 -4.41 -20.85
C GLU A 3 -12.92 -5.09 -19.49
N LYS A 4 -12.25 -6.23 -19.31
CA LYS A 4 -12.20 -6.95 -18.05
C LYS A 4 -10.80 -6.81 -17.49
N ILE A 5 -10.73 -6.43 -16.22
CA ILE A 5 -9.49 -6.51 -15.44
C ILE A 5 -9.12 -7.99 -15.28
N SER A 6 -7.84 -8.31 -15.46
CA SER A 6 -7.34 -9.65 -15.24
C SER A 6 -7.26 -9.94 -13.74
N TYR A 7 -7.51 -11.20 -13.34
CA TYR A 7 -7.35 -11.60 -11.94
C TYR A 7 -5.94 -11.32 -11.43
N LYS A 8 -4.92 -11.47 -12.30
CA LYS A 8 -3.52 -11.23 -11.92
C LYS A 8 -3.25 -9.77 -11.56
N GLU A 9 -3.96 -8.83 -12.15
CA GLU A 9 -3.80 -7.39 -11.89
C GLU A 9 -4.38 -7.04 -10.51
N ILE A 10 -5.52 -7.62 -10.17
CA ILE A 10 -6.11 -7.49 -8.83
C ILE A 10 -5.21 -8.15 -7.79
N VAL A 11 -4.77 -9.39 -8.03
CA VAL A 11 -3.86 -10.11 -7.13
C VAL A 11 -2.57 -9.33 -6.94
N LEU A 12 -2.00 -8.76 -8.01
CA LEU A 12 -0.81 -7.92 -7.91
C LEU A 12 -1.05 -6.71 -6.99
N SER A 13 -2.17 -6.02 -7.19
CA SER A 13 -2.51 -4.84 -6.40
C SER A 13 -2.69 -5.17 -4.92
N ILE A 14 -3.26 -6.34 -4.62
CA ILE A 14 -3.38 -6.86 -3.25
C ILE A 14 -2.00 -7.15 -2.66
N VAL A 15 -1.15 -7.94 -3.33
CA VAL A 15 0.16 -8.31 -2.75
C VAL A 15 1.10 -7.11 -2.63
N VAL A 16 1.06 -6.16 -3.56
CA VAL A 16 1.84 -4.93 -3.50
C VAL A 16 1.38 -4.03 -2.36
N SER A 17 0.06 -3.80 -2.22
CA SER A 17 -0.46 -2.98 -1.12
C SER A 17 -0.21 -3.60 0.24
N PHE A 18 -0.37 -4.91 0.36
CA PHE A 18 -0.04 -5.66 1.56
C PHE A 18 1.45 -5.52 1.91
N ALA A 19 2.34 -5.76 0.95
CA ALA A 19 3.77 -5.64 1.17
C ALA A 19 4.20 -4.20 1.51
N ALA A 20 3.63 -3.19 0.84
CA ALA A 20 3.90 -1.79 1.13
C ALA A 20 3.44 -1.41 2.54
N TYR A 21 2.24 -1.80 2.93
CA TYR A 21 1.71 -1.53 4.27
C TYR A 21 2.62 -2.11 5.36
N TRP A 22 2.98 -3.39 5.26
CA TRP A 22 3.81 -4.03 6.27
C TRP A 22 5.26 -3.55 6.23
N PHE A 23 5.80 -3.23 5.05
CA PHE A 23 7.11 -2.61 4.94
C PHE A 23 7.15 -1.27 5.68
N ALA A 24 6.15 -0.42 5.49
CA ALA A 24 6.08 0.86 6.18
C ALA A 24 6.12 0.68 7.70
N ASN A 25 5.32 -0.24 8.24
CA ASN A 25 5.33 -0.54 9.68
C ASN A 25 6.65 -1.19 10.15
N ALA A 26 7.27 -2.06 9.35
CA ALA A 26 8.56 -2.67 9.63
C ALA A 26 9.72 -1.67 9.62
N VAL A 27 9.58 -0.52 8.95
CA VAL A 27 10.58 0.56 8.99
C VAL A 27 10.26 1.57 10.08
N LEU A 28 9.00 1.96 10.22
CA LEU A 28 8.57 3.04 11.12
C LEU A 28 8.71 2.66 12.60
N TRP A 29 8.84 1.37 12.92
CA TRP A 29 8.89 0.97 14.32
C TRP A 29 10.16 1.46 15.06
N ILE A 30 11.31 1.56 14.38
CA ILE A 30 12.56 2.01 14.99
C ILE A 30 12.48 3.51 15.31
N PRO A 31 12.12 4.39 14.35
CA PRO A 31 11.91 5.81 14.60
C PRO A 31 10.91 6.10 15.73
N TRP A 32 9.77 5.42 15.73
CA TRP A 32 8.71 5.68 16.70
C TRP A 32 9.13 5.31 18.12
N LYS A 33 9.86 4.20 18.29
CA LYS A 33 10.43 3.78 19.58
C LYS A 33 11.47 4.78 20.09
N ALA A 34 12.27 5.36 19.20
CA ALA A 34 13.28 6.33 19.58
C ALA A 34 12.67 7.70 19.93
N ASN A 35 11.75 8.21 19.10
CA ASN A 35 11.09 9.50 19.28
C ASN A 35 9.84 9.61 18.39
N GLN A 36 8.69 9.94 18.98
CA GLN A 36 7.42 10.11 18.26
C GLN A 36 7.49 11.10 17.09
N TRP A 37 8.19 12.24 17.25
CA TRP A 37 8.35 13.23 16.18
C TRP A 37 9.20 12.68 15.02
N LEU A 38 10.24 11.89 15.33
CA LEU A 38 11.05 11.24 14.32
C LEU A 38 10.22 10.21 13.54
N GLY A 39 9.35 9.45 14.24
CA GLY A 39 8.37 8.57 13.63
C GLY A 39 7.44 9.28 12.66
N ILE A 40 6.85 10.41 13.07
CA ILE A 40 5.96 11.21 12.23
C ILE A 40 6.68 11.75 10.98
N VAL A 41 7.89 12.30 11.14
CA VAL A 41 8.67 12.84 10.00
C VAL A 41 8.99 11.74 8.99
N ILE A 42 9.45 10.58 9.46
CA ILE A 42 9.77 9.46 8.56
C ILE A 42 8.49 8.92 7.92
N MET A 43 7.37 8.87 8.62
CA MET A 43 6.08 8.47 8.06
C MET A 43 5.66 9.38 6.90
N ILE A 44 5.75 10.71 7.08
CA ILE A 44 5.39 11.70 6.05
C ILE A 44 6.27 11.58 4.81
N LEU A 45 7.55 11.20 4.95
CA LEU A 45 8.46 11.00 3.81
C LEU A 45 8.25 9.64 3.13
N LEU A 46 8.08 8.60 3.93
CA LEU A 46 8.05 7.22 3.48
C LEU A 46 6.69 6.87 2.85
N VAL A 47 5.59 7.18 3.52
CA VAL A 47 4.24 6.73 3.15
C VAL A 47 3.84 7.26 1.75
N PRO A 48 3.91 8.58 1.45
CA PRO A 48 3.57 9.07 0.11
C PRO A 48 4.46 8.48 -0.99
N THR A 49 5.77 8.37 -0.73
CA THR A 49 6.73 7.82 -1.70
C THR A 49 6.42 6.35 -1.99
N LEU A 50 6.18 5.57 -0.94
CA LEU A 50 5.91 4.14 -1.04
C LEU A 50 4.58 3.86 -1.75
N TRP A 51 3.51 4.57 -1.40
CA TRP A 51 2.22 4.42 -2.07
C TRP A 51 2.23 4.98 -3.50
N GLY A 52 3.02 6.03 -3.76
CA GLY A 52 3.27 6.54 -5.11
C GLY A 52 3.97 5.50 -5.99
N PHE A 53 5.03 4.86 -5.48
CA PHE A 53 5.72 3.78 -6.19
C PHE A 53 4.81 2.57 -6.40
N SER A 54 4.08 2.15 -5.37
CA SER A 54 3.12 1.04 -5.43
C SER A 54 2.03 1.30 -6.47
N SER A 55 1.50 2.53 -6.50
CA SER A 55 0.52 2.98 -7.49
C SER A 55 1.09 2.93 -8.90
N PHE A 56 2.32 3.42 -9.10
CA PHE A 56 3.00 3.38 -10.40
C PHE A 56 3.22 1.95 -10.86
N TYR A 57 3.68 1.09 -9.94
CA TYR A 57 3.95 -0.31 -10.22
C TYR A 57 2.67 -1.03 -10.68
N CYS A 58 1.54 -0.83 -10.00
CA CYS A 58 0.26 -1.46 -10.34
C CYS A 58 -0.38 -0.85 -11.59
N LEU A 59 -0.48 0.48 -11.66
CA LEU A 59 -1.13 1.17 -12.79
C LEU A 59 -0.36 1.02 -14.11
N SER A 60 0.96 0.83 -14.08
CA SER A 60 1.75 0.53 -15.30
C SER A 60 1.57 -0.90 -15.82
N ARG A 61 0.85 -1.76 -15.08
CA ARG A 61 0.60 -3.17 -15.42
C ARG A 61 -0.87 -3.48 -15.66
N ILE A 62 -1.76 -2.50 -15.48
CA ILE A 62 -3.18 -2.68 -15.69
C ILE A 62 -3.50 -2.57 -17.19
N SER A 63 -4.29 -3.50 -17.72
CA SER A 63 -4.64 -3.56 -19.14
C SER A 63 -5.87 -2.72 -19.51
N LEU A 64 -6.47 -2.02 -18.54
CA LEU A 64 -7.63 -1.17 -18.76
C LEU A 64 -7.25 0.03 -19.64
N LEU A 65 -8.00 0.25 -20.71
CA LEU A 65 -7.83 1.43 -21.57
C LEU A 65 -8.33 2.68 -20.84
N ASN A 66 -9.34 2.52 -19.97
CA ASN A 66 -9.88 3.60 -19.14
C ASN A 66 -9.07 3.78 -17.83
N MET A 67 -8.14 4.73 -17.86
CA MET A 67 -7.33 5.10 -16.69
C MET A 67 -8.13 5.57 -15.47
N LYS A 68 -9.31 6.21 -15.65
CA LYS A 68 -10.12 6.62 -14.48
C LYS A 68 -10.63 5.40 -13.72
N LYS A 69 -11.09 4.39 -14.46
CA LYS A 69 -11.57 3.12 -13.87
C LYS A 69 -10.43 2.36 -13.20
N ALA A 70 -9.26 2.31 -13.84
CA ALA A 70 -8.05 1.72 -13.27
C ALA A 70 -7.67 2.35 -11.92
N VAL A 71 -7.61 3.68 -11.88
CA VAL A 71 -7.28 4.44 -10.65
C VAL A 71 -8.25 4.13 -9.53
N ILE A 72 -9.56 4.13 -9.81
CA ILE A 72 -10.59 3.83 -8.80
C ILE A 72 -10.39 2.42 -8.24
N ILE A 73 -10.18 1.42 -9.10
CA ILE A 73 -9.98 0.04 -8.66
C ILE A 73 -8.73 -0.07 -7.78
N ILE A 74 -7.59 0.48 -8.21
CA ILE A 74 -6.34 0.43 -7.45
C ILE A 74 -6.49 1.15 -6.10
N ALA A 75 -7.07 2.35 -6.09
CA ALA A 75 -7.31 3.11 -4.86
C ALA A 75 -8.21 2.34 -3.89
N SER A 76 -9.28 1.70 -4.38
CA SER A 76 -10.17 0.88 -3.55
C SER A 76 -9.45 -0.33 -2.97
N VAL A 77 -8.66 -1.07 -3.77
CA VAL A 77 -7.89 -2.21 -3.27
C VAL A 77 -6.90 -1.76 -2.21
N PHE A 78 -6.15 -0.69 -2.46
CA PHE A 78 -5.17 -0.17 -1.53
C PHE A 78 -5.80 0.24 -0.21
N LEU A 79 -6.92 0.98 -0.26
CA LEU A 79 -7.65 1.41 0.92
C LEU A 79 -8.19 0.23 1.72
N ILE A 80 -8.80 -0.76 1.06
CA ILE A 80 -9.34 -1.96 1.73
C ILE A 80 -8.22 -2.74 2.42
N ILE A 81 -7.10 -2.97 1.75
CA ILE A 81 -5.98 -3.71 2.33
C ILE A 81 -5.35 -2.94 3.50
N ALA A 82 -5.16 -1.62 3.37
CA ALA A 82 -4.66 -0.78 4.46
C ALA A 82 -5.61 -0.83 5.67
N PHE A 83 -6.91 -0.63 5.44
CA PHE A 83 -7.92 -0.66 6.50
C PHE A 83 -7.98 -2.02 7.24
N ILE A 84 -7.99 -3.12 6.49
CA ILE A 84 -7.98 -4.47 7.09
C ILE A 84 -6.69 -4.69 7.88
N SER A 85 -5.56 -4.26 7.34
CA SER A 85 -4.25 -4.44 7.99
C SER A 85 -4.13 -3.58 9.25
N ASP A 86 -4.60 -2.33 9.22
CA ASP A 86 -4.66 -1.43 10.38
C ASP A 86 -5.59 -1.99 11.46
N TYR A 87 -6.78 -2.48 11.10
CA TYR A 87 -7.67 -3.11 12.06
C TYR A 87 -7.02 -4.33 12.71
N PHE A 88 -6.42 -5.21 11.92
CA PHE A 88 -5.68 -6.36 12.46
C PHE A 88 -4.52 -5.91 13.36
N PHE A 89 -3.73 -4.94 12.93
CA PHE A 89 -2.54 -4.52 13.64
C PHE A 89 -2.85 -3.78 14.95
N PHE A 90 -3.69 -2.75 14.91
CA PHE A 90 -4.00 -1.92 16.08
C PHE A 90 -5.02 -2.57 17.01
N ALA A 91 -6.13 -3.10 16.47
CA ALA A 91 -7.22 -3.60 17.31
C ALA A 91 -6.98 -5.05 17.77
N ILE A 92 -6.53 -5.93 16.88
CA ILE A 92 -6.37 -7.36 17.20
C ILE A 92 -4.99 -7.65 17.82
N TRP A 93 -3.91 -7.20 17.18
CA TRP A 93 -2.56 -7.58 17.61
C TRP A 93 -2.04 -6.73 18.77
N ARG A 94 -2.12 -5.40 18.67
CA ARG A 94 -1.63 -4.49 19.72
C ARG A 94 -2.64 -4.21 20.84
N GLY A 95 -3.93 -4.49 20.62
CA GLY A 95 -4.97 -4.25 21.62
C GLY A 95 -5.22 -2.76 21.94
N ILE A 96 -4.96 -1.86 20.99
CA ILE A 96 -5.07 -0.39 21.15
C ILE A 96 -5.91 0.20 20.01
N PRO A 97 -7.22 -0.09 19.97
CA PRO A 97 -8.08 0.36 18.89
C PRO A 97 -8.19 1.88 18.77
N ASP A 98 -7.91 2.64 19.83
CA ASP A 98 -7.97 4.10 19.82
C ASP A 98 -6.96 4.71 18.83
N GLU A 99 -5.80 4.07 18.62
CA GLU A 99 -4.80 4.56 17.67
C GLU A 99 -5.31 4.49 16.21
N LEU A 100 -6.24 3.57 15.91
CA LEU A 100 -6.87 3.44 14.60
C LEU A 100 -7.68 4.69 14.22
N TYR A 101 -8.22 5.39 15.24
CA TYR A 101 -9.12 6.52 15.05
C TYR A 101 -8.42 7.88 15.19
N HIS A 102 -7.09 7.92 15.24
CA HIS A 102 -6.37 9.18 15.21
C HIS A 102 -6.53 9.89 13.85
N PRO A 103 -6.63 11.24 13.85
CA PRO A 103 -6.70 12.03 12.61
C PRO A 103 -5.54 11.73 11.62
N THR A 104 -4.37 11.38 12.13
CA THR A 104 -3.20 10.99 11.32
C THR A 104 -3.43 9.72 10.52
N THR A 105 -4.17 8.75 11.05
CA THR A 105 -4.52 7.49 10.37
C THR A 105 -5.48 7.77 9.21
N PHE A 106 -6.48 8.62 9.44
CA PHE A 106 -7.39 9.08 8.38
C PHE A 106 -6.67 9.89 7.29
N ALA A 107 -5.72 10.74 7.69
CA ALA A 107 -4.88 11.48 6.73
C ALA A 107 -4.04 10.52 5.88
N ALA A 108 -3.51 9.44 6.46
CA ALA A 108 -2.80 8.39 5.73
C ALA A 108 -3.72 7.69 4.72
N TYR A 109 -4.96 7.34 5.08
CA TYR A 109 -5.93 6.81 4.12
C TYR A 109 -6.21 7.78 2.95
N GLY A 110 -6.31 9.08 3.24
CA GLY A 110 -6.41 10.11 2.21
C GLY A 110 -5.23 10.04 1.22
N LEU A 111 -4.00 9.93 1.72
CA LEU A 111 -2.80 9.80 0.88
C LEU A 111 -2.83 8.51 0.04
N ILE A 112 -3.25 7.39 0.62
CA ILE A 112 -3.38 6.10 -0.08
C ILE A 112 -4.33 6.21 -1.28
N VAL A 113 -5.41 6.98 -1.16
CA VAL A 113 -6.37 7.21 -2.25
C VAL A 113 -5.84 8.24 -3.26
N ILE A 114 -5.18 9.30 -2.80
CA ILE A 114 -4.68 10.38 -3.65
C ILE A 114 -3.52 9.91 -4.54
N MET A 115 -2.62 9.06 -4.03
CA MET A 115 -1.44 8.61 -4.79
C MET A 115 -1.78 7.91 -6.13
N PRO A 116 -2.72 6.93 -6.18
CA PRO A 116 -3.20 6.37 -7.44
C PRO A 116 -3.72 7.42 -8.42
N VAL A 117 -4.40 8.47 -7.93
CA VAL A 117 -4.94 9.54 -8.78
C VAL A 117 -3.81 10.34 -9.43
N ILE A 118 -2.85 10.81 -8.62
CA ILE A 118 -1.69 11.57 -9.11
C ILE A 118 -0.93 10.74 -10.15
N ILE A 119 -0.63 9.48 -9.83
CA ILE A 119 0.15 8.60 -10.69
C ILE A 119 -0.62 8.22 -11.95
N GLY A 120 -1.93 8.00 -11.86
CA GLY A 120 -2.79 7.74 -13.01
C GLY A 120 -2.80 8.91 -14.01
N ILE A 121 -2.83 10.16 -13.52
CA ILE A 121 -2.72 11.36 -14.37
C ILE A 121 -1.35 11.40 -15.07
N LEU A 122 -0.27 11.13 -14.33
CA LEU A 122 1.10 11.12 -14.87
C LEU A 122 1.31 10.03 -15.94
N LEU A 123 0.79 8.82 -15.70
CA LEU A 123 0.89 7.70 -16.65
C LEU A 123 0.07 7.94 -17.91
N LYS A 124 -1.14 8.52 -17.77
CA LYS A 124 -1.99 8.88 -18.91
C LYS A 124 -1.27 9.86 -19.85
N ARG A 125 -0.50 10.81 -19.30
CA ARG A 125 0.30 11.76 -20.10
C ARG A 125 1.44 11.07 -20.86
N LYS A 126 1.95 9.95 -20.36
CA LYS A 126 3.11 9.24 -20.93
C LYS A 126 2.77 8.09 -21.87
N ASN A 127 1.48 7.77 -22.09
CA ASN A 127 1.03 6.66 -22.96
C ASN A 127 1.78 5.33 -22.71
N VAL A 128 2.02 5.01 -21.43
CA VAL A 128 2.78 3.81 -21.05
C VAL A 128 1.97 2.57 -21.42
N LYS A 129 2.58 1.65 -22.19
CA LYS A 129 1.97 0.35 -22.51
C LYS A 129 1.98 -0.55 -21.26
N PRO A 130 0.90 -1.33 -21.01
CA PRO A 130 0.85 -2.25 -19.88
C PRO A 130 2.00 -3.25 -19.92
N LYS A 131 2.70 -3.41 -18.79
CA LYS A 131 3.70 -4.47 -18.62
C LYS A 131 3.03 -5.78 -18.24
N THR A 132 3.62 -6.90 -18.67
CA THR A 132 3.14 -8.24 -18.30
C THR A 132 3.43 -8.52 -16.82
N ILE A 133 2.55 -9.33 -16.19
CA ILE A 133 2.68 -9.74 -14.79
C ILE A 133 3.16 -11.19 -14.75
N SER A 134 4.33 -11.44 -14.18
CA SER A 134 4.87 -12.79 -14.00
C SER A 134 4.44 -13.40 -12.67
N ASN A 135 4.28 -14.73 -12.63
CA ASN A 135 3.97 -15.43 -11.38
C ASN A 135 5.11 -15.31 -10.36
N LYS A 136 6.37 -15.20 -10.83
CA LYS A 136 7.54 -14.99 -9.97
C LYS A 136 7.45 -13.66 -9.21
N GLU A 137 7.08 -12.58 -9.89
CA GLU A 137 6.87 -11.28 -9.24
C GLU A 137 5.80 -11.34 -8.15
N LEU A 138 4.68 -12.03 -8.40
CA LEU A 138 3.61 -12.20 -7.41
C LEU A 138 4.11 -12.96 -6.17
N ILE A 139 4.83 -14.07 -6.37
CA ILE A 139 5.36 -14.89 -5.28
C ILE A 139 6.40 -14.11 -4.46
N ILE A 140 7.34 -13.43 -5.13
CA ILE A 140 8.38 -12.65 -4.46
C ILE A 140 7.76 -11.50 -3.66
N THR A 141 6.85 -10.75 -4.27
CA THR A 141 6.20 -9.60 -3.60
C THR A 141 5.34 -10.07 -2.42
N GLY A 142 4.58 -11.16 -2.59
CA GLY A 142 3.82 -11.76 -1.50
C GLY A 142 4.71 -12.27 -0.38
N GLY A 143 5.81 -12.95 -0.72
CA GLY A 143 6.82 -13.43 0.24
C GLY A 143 7.47 -12.29 1.02
N LEU A 144 7.81 -11.17 0.36
CA LEU A 144 8.29 -9.95 1.01
C LEU A 144 7.25 -9.37 1.97
N GLY A 145 5.98 -9.34 1.55
CA GLY A 145 4.90 -8.87 2.42
C GLY A 145 4.75 -9.69 3.69
N ILE A 146 4.83 -11.03 3.59
CA ILE A 146 4.81 -11.92 4.76
C ILE A 146 6.04 -11.68 5.65
N LEU A 147 7.22 -11.54 5.05
CA LEU A 147 8.45 -11.24 5.79
C LEU A 147 8.32 -9.92 6.56
N PHE A 148 7.81 -8.86 5.92
CA PHE A 148 7.60 -7.58 6.60
C PHE A 148 6.54 -7.67 7.70
N LEU A 149 5.41 -8.37 7.45
CA LEU A 149 4.40 -8.64 8.48
C LEU A 149 5.06 -9.29 9.70
N THR A 150 5.74 -10.43 9.51
CA THR A 150 6.37 -11.15 10.63
C THR A 150 7.42 -10.31 11.35
N SER A 151 8.16 -9.48 10.62
CA SER A 151 9.17 -8.58 11.19
C SER A 151 8.52 -7.49 12.05
N THR A 152 7.41 -6.88 11.58
CA THR A 152 6.62 -5.91 12.34
C THR A 152 6.01 -6.55 13.59
N LEU A 153 5.38 -7.72 13.46
CA LEU A 153 4.74 -8.37 14.59
C LEU A 153 5.75 -8.76 15.68
N TYR A 154 6.95 -9.19 15.28
CA TYR A 154 8.05 -9.48 16.20
C TYR A 154 8.59 -8.21 16.86
N SER A 155 8.81 -7.12 16.11
CA SER A 155 9.41 -5.91 16.66
C SER A 155 8.51 -5.19 17.65
N VAL A 156 7.20 -5.26 17.44
CA VAL A 156 6.19 -4.59 18.28
C VAL A 156 5.99 -5.28 19.64
N GLN A 157 6.47 -6.52 19.82
CA GLN A 157 6.53 -7.13 21.17
C GLN A 157 7.48 -6.36 22.12
N TYR A 158 8.38 -5.54 21.56
CA TYR A 158 9.36 -4.75 22.31
C TYR A 158 9.05 -3.25 22.29
N TRP A 159 7.83 -2.90 21.89
CA TRP A 159 7.24 -1.57 22.01
C TRP A 159 6.52 -1.46 23.35
#